data_AF-A0A1V6M312-F1
#
_entry.id   AF-A0A1V6M312-F1
#
_cell.length_a   1.000
_cell.length_b   1.000
_cell.length_c   1.000
_cell.angle_alpha   90.00
_cell.angle_beta   90.00
_cell.angle_gamma   90.00
#
_symmetry.space_group_name_H-M   'P 1'
#
loop_
_entity.id
_entity.type
_entity.pdbx_description
1 polymer ?
#
loop_
_entity_poly.entity_id
_entity_poly.type
_entity_poly.pdbx_seq_one_letter_code
_entity_poly.pdbx_strand_id
1 'polypeptide(L)' 'MKAKIVSGKKFVTVSPAEAYTDEDGQATFTITATEKKGTAVVRFKHKNLVGDVTVKVKKATE' A
#
# COMPACT_ATOMS: atom_id res chain seq x y z
N MET A 1 0.48 12.29 -5.03
CA MET A 1 1.55 11.26 -4.93
C MET A 1 1.14 10.05 -5.74
N LYS A 2 2.07 9.40 -6.46
CA LYS A 2 1.78 8.23 -7.30
C LYS A 2 2.24 6.94 -6.61
N ALA A 3 1.31 6.01 -6.41
CA ALA A 3 1.58 4.67 -5.91
C ALA A 3 2.20 3.81 -7.03
N LYS A 4 3.25 3.07 -6.67
CA LYS A 4 3.92 2.13 -7.58
C LYS A 4 4.14 0.81 -6.87
N ILE A 5 3.67 -0.28 -7.48
CA ILE A 5 3.95 -1.63 -7.00
C ILE A 5 5.40 -1.98 -7.36
N VAL A 6 6.24 -2.11 -6.35
CA VAL A 6 7.66 -2.43 -6.48
C VAL A 6 7.88 -3.93 -6.69
N SER A 7 7.07 -4.78 -6.05
CA SER A 7 7.12 -6.24 -6.18
C SER A 7 5.74 -6.87 -5.98
N GLY A 8 5.53 -8.08 -6.52
CA GLY A 8 4.29 -8.83 -6.32
C GLY A 8 3.09 -8.34 -7.13
N LYS A 9 3.27 -7.71 -8.29
CA LYS A 9 2.20 -7.15 -9.16
C LYS A 9 1.02 -8.09 -9.46
N LYS A 10 1.21 -9.42 -9.37
CA LYS A 10 0.13 -10.41 -9.57
C LYS A 10 -0.71 -10.68 -8.31
N PHE A 11 -0.23 -10.27 -7.13
CA PHE A 11 -0.78 -10.64 -5.82
C PHE A 11 -1.29 -9.46 -5.00
N VAL A 12 -1.02 -8.23 -5.45
CA VAL A 12 -1.47 -7.01 -4.80
C VAL A 12 -2.03 -6.03 -5.82
N THR A 13 -3.08 -5.34 -5.42
CA THR A 13 -3.64 -4.19 -6.15
C THR A 13 -3.67 -2.98 -5.23
N VAL A 14 -3.54 -1.79 -5.81
CA VAL A 14 -3.61 -0.52 -5.08
C VAL A 14 -4.60 0.41 -5.77
N SER A 15 -5.49 1.01 -4.99
CA SER A 15 -6.46 2.00 -5.50
C SER A 15 -6.68 3.11 -4.47
N PRO A 16 -6.71 4.39 -4.88
CA PRO A 16 -6.36 4.88 -6.22
C PRO A 16 -4.84 4.78 -6.49
N ALA A 17 -4.43 4.75 -7.76
CA ALA A 17 -3.01 4.76 -8.12
C ALA A 17 -2.33 6.10 -7.82
N GLU A 18 -3.10 7.18 -7.75
CA GLU A 18 -2.64 8.52 -7.45
C GLU A 18 -3.64 9.16 -6.49
N ALA A 19 -3.15 9.79 -5.41
CA ALA A 19 -3.98 10.51 -4.46
C ALA A 19 -3.34 11.87 -4.14
N TYR A 20 -4.18 12.86 -3.91
CA TYR A 20 -3.79 14.15 -3.35
C TYR A 20 -4.04 14.13 -1.86
N THR A 21 -3.26 14.91 -1.12
CA THR A 21 -3.52 15.12 0.31
C THR A 21 -4.75 16.00 0.49
N ASP A 22 -5.57 15.69 1.47
CA ASP A 22 -6.68 16.55 1.90
C ASP A 22 -6.19 17.77 2.71
N GLU A 23 -7.13 18.55 3.23
CA GLU A 23 -6.87 19.77 4.02
C GLU A 23 -6.05 19.49 5.29
N ASP A 24 -6.11 18.26 5.82
CA ASP A 24 -5.36 17.77 6.97
C ASP A 24 -3.99 17.15 6.59
N GLY A 25 -3.66 17.12 5.30
CA GLY A 25 -2.41 16.52 4.81
C GLY A 25 -2.45 14.99 4.71
N GLN A 26 -3.62 14.37 4.76
CA GLN A 26 -3.80 12.91 4.71
C GLN A 26 -4.06 12.41 3.30
N ALA A 27 -3.54 11.21 2.99
CA ALA A 27 -3.79 10.52 1.72
C ALA A 27 -4.06 9.04 1.98
N THR A 28 -5.20 8.56 1.48
CA THR A 28 -5.65 7.18 1.70
C THR A 28 -5.42 6.32 0.47
N PHE A 29 -4.79 5.16 0.67
CA PHE A 29 -4.59 4.15 -0.37
C PHE A 29 -5.11 2.81 0.14
N THR A 30 -5.94 2.15 -0.66
CA THR A 30 -6.42 0.81 -0.38
C THR A 30 -5.50 -0.19 -1.06
N ILE A 31 -4.83 -1.04 -0.26
CA ILE A 31 -3.96 -2.10 -0.75
C ILE A 31 -4.66 -3.44 -0.52
N THR A 32 -5.04 -4.10 -1.61
CA THR A 32 -5.75 -5.38 -1.54
C THR A 32 -4.82 -6.50 -1.95
N ALA A 33 -4.58 -7.44 -1.03
CA ALA A 33 -3.90 -8.70 -1.31
C ALA A 33 -4.91 -9.71 -1.88
N THR A 34 -4.63 -10.31 -3.03
CA THR A 34 -5.63 -11.11 -3.77
C THR A 34 -5.56 -12.60 -3.47
N GLU A 35 -4.37 -13.18 -3.31
CA GLU A 35 -4.23 -14.64 -3.33
C GLU A 35 -3.20 -15.19 -2.33
N LYS A 36 -2.16 -14.42 -2.00
CA LYS A 36 -1.03 -14.93 -1.24
C LYS A 36 -1.01 -14.43 0.20
N LYS A 37 -0.93 -15.37 1.14
CA LYS A 37 -0.61 -15.09 2.55
C LYS A 37 0.85 -14.67 2.68
N GLY A 38 1.14 -13.76 3.60
CA GLY A 38 2.51 -13.35 3.86
C GLY A 38 2.60 -11.97 4.45
N THR A 39 3.80 -11.40 4.36
CA THR A 39 4.09 -10.05 4.84
C THR A 39 4.00 -9.08 3.67
N ALA A 40 3.14 -8.06 3.80
CA ALA A 40 3.10 -6.92 2.91
C ALA A 40 3.92 -5.78 3.52
N VAL A 41 4.84 -5.22 2.75
CA VAL A 41 5.62 -4.04 3.14
C VAL A 41 5.14 -2.86 2.31
N VAL A 42 4.66 -1.83 2.98
CA VAL A 42 4.18 -0.59 2.38
C VAL A 42 5.21 0.48 2.66
N ARG A 43 5.86 0.98 1.60
CA ARG A 43 6.89 2.01 1.70
C ARG A 43 6.34 3.34 1.19
N PHE A 44 6.29 4.31 2.09
CA PHE A 44 5.97 5.70 1.78
C PHE A 44 7.27 6.45 1.51
N LYS A 45 7.34 7.16 0.38
CA LYS A 45 8.47 8.02 0.04
C LYS A 45 7.96 9.39 -0.41
N HIS A 46 8.35 10.43 0.30
CA HIS A 46 8.10 11.82 -0.08
C HIS A 46 9.38 12.65 0.10
N LYS A 47 9.99 13.10 -1.00
CA LYS A 47 11.30 13.76 -0.99
C LYS A 47 12.35 12.93 -0.21
N ASN A 48 12.79 13.42 0.95
CA ASN A 48 13.75 12.76 1.85
C ASN A 48 13.08 11.99 3.00
N LEU A 49 11.76 12.02 3.11
CA LEU A 49 11.00 11.27 4.11
C LEU A 49 10.72 9.86 3.56
N VAL A 50 11.13 8.86 4.33
CA VAL A 50 10.84 7.45 4.07
C VAL A 50 10.22 6.86 5.33
N GLY A 51 9.08 6.19 5.17
CA GLY A 51 8.43 5.42 6.22
C GLY A 51 8.05 4.05 5.69
N ASP A 52 8.37 3.01 6.46
CA ASP A 52 8.04 1.63 6.11
C ASP A 52 7.02 1.09 7.12
N VAL A 53 5.89 0.59 6.61
CA VAL A 53 4.87 -0.08 7.41
C VAL A 53 4.80 -1.54 7.00
N THR A 54 4.97 -2.43 7.97
CA THR A 54 4.92 -3.87 7.74
C THR A 54 3.59 -4.43 8.24
N VAL A 55 2.82 -5.04 7.35
CA VAL A 55 1.50 -5.60 7.65
C VAL A 55 1.52 -7.10 7.41
N LYS A 56 1.03 -7.88 8.37
CA LYS A 56 0.88 -9.33 8.23
C LYS A 56 -0.49 -9.66 7.64
N VAL A 57 -0.50 -10.15 6.40
CA VAL A 57 -1.74 -10.54 5.70
C VAL A 57 -2.10 -11.98 6.07
N LYS A 58 -3.25 -12.15 6.70
CA LYS A 58 -3.87 -13.44 6.97
C LYS A 58 -5.01 -13.68 5.97
N LYS A 59 -5.35 -14.96 5.74
CA LYS A 59 -6.58 -15.29 5.00
C LYS A 59 -7.76 -14.74 5.81
N ALA A 60 -8.76 -14.15 5.15
CA ALA A 60 -10.07 -14.03 5.76
C ALA A 60 -10.54 -15.46 6.05
N THR A 61 -10.64 -15.80 7.33
CA THR A 61 -11.35 -17.01 7.77
C THR A 61 -12.81 -16.58 7.89
N GLU A 62 -13.68 -17.18 7.08
CA GLU A 62 -15.14 -17.10 7.25
C GLU A 62 -15.56 -17.65 8.62
#